data_AF-A0A1A6HPE1-F1
#
_entry.id   AF-A0A1A6HPE1-F1
#
_cell.length_a   1.000
_cell.length_b   1.000
_cell.length_c   1.000
_cell.angle_alpha   90.00
_cell.angle_beta   90.00
_cell.angle_gamma   90.00
#
_symmetry.space_group_name_H-M   'P 1'
#
loop_
_entity.id
_entity.type
_entity.pdbx_description
1 polymer ?
#
loop_
_entity_poly.entity_id
_entity_poly.type
_entity_poly.pdbx_seq_one_letter_code
_entity_poly.pdbx_strand_id
1 'polypeptide(L)' 'MLYFLIPDVMAVLLWFCEGKELYNSPDIQIHGDGGELHTLVIAEAFEDDTGRYTCLATNPSGSDTTSAEVFIEGKETVEG' A
#
# COMPACT_ATOMS: atom_id res chain seq x y z
N MET A 1 -13.63 -19.42 -4.40
CA MET A 1 -13.43 -18.01 -4.02
C MET A 1 -13.99 -17.88 -2.61
N LEU A 2 -13.12 -17.89 -1.61
CA LEU A 2 -13.47 -17.92 -0.19
C LEU A 2 -13.44 -16.47 0.30
N TYR A 3 -14.57 -15.92 0.72
CA TYR A 3 -14.63 -14.60 1.33
C TYR A 3 -14.49 -14.78 2.84
N PHE A 4 -13.38 -14.31 3.41
CA PHE A 4 -13.21 -14.23 4.86
C PHE A 4 -14.00 -13.02 5.36
N LEU A 5 -15.25 -13.23 5.74
CA LEU A 5 -16.04 -12.27 6.52
C LEU A 5 -15.43 -12.22 7.93
N ILE A 6 -14.63 -11.20 8.22
CA ILE A 6 -14.45 -10.72 9.59
C ILE A 6 -15.33 -9.47 9.72
N PRO A 7 -16.60 -9.61 10.14
CA PRO A 7 -17.42 -8.46 10.48
C PRO A 7 -16.92 -7.93 11.83
N ASP A 8 -16.49 -6.67 11.87
CA ASP A 8 -15.93 -5.97 13.03
C ASP A 8 -14.57 -6.49 13.53
N VAL A 9 -13.49 -5.71 13.35
CA VAL A 9 -12.95 -4.78 14.36
C VAL A 9 -11.77 -4.03 13.71
N MET A 10 -12.02 -2.77 13.31
CA MET A 10 -11.04 -1.70 12.98
C MET A 10 -9.58 -2.17 12.83
N ALA A 11 -9.25 -2.86 11.73
CA ALA A 11 -7.87 -3.25 11.51
C ALA A 11 -7.04 -2.00 11.26
N VAL A 12 -5.96 -1.83 12.02
CA VAL A 12 -4.98 -0.78 11.73
C VAL A 12 -4.09 -1.30 10.60
N LEU A 13 -4.03 -0.55 9.50
CA LEU A 13 -3.16 -0.86 8.38
C LEU A 13 -1.86 -0.06 8.45
N LEU A 14 -0.75 -0.78 8.26
CA LEU A 14 0.57 -0.21 8.02
C LEU A 14 1.01 -0.61 6.61
N TRP A 15 1.63 0.35 5.91
CA TRP A 15 2.15 0.16 4.56
C TRP A 15 3.67 0.19 4.59
N PHE A 16 4.30 -0.63 3.75
CA PHE A 16 5.74 -0.72 3.62
C PHE A 16 6.15 -0.76 2.15
N CYS A 17 7.28 -0.15 1.82
CA CYS A 17 7.99 -0.33 0.55
C CYS A 17 9.40 -0.86 0.85
N GLU A 18 9.77 -2.00 0.26
CA GLU A 18 11.07 -2.65 0.51
C GLU A 18 11.36 -2.88 2.01
N GLY A 19 10.29 -3.19 2.77
CA GLY A 19 10.34 -3.41 4.22
C GLY A 19 10.48 -2.14 5.07
N LYS A 20 10.49 -0.95 4.48
CA LYS A 20 10.47 0.34 5.19
C LYS A 20 9.05 0.85 5.33
N GLU A 21 8.65 1.23 6.54
CA GLU A 21 7.31 1.77 6.81
C GLU A 21 7.10 3.11 6.08
N LEU A 22 5.93 3.26 5.47
CA LEU A 22 5.50 4.44 4.76
C LEU A 22 4.58 5.30 5.64
N TYR A 23 4.69 6.62 5.49
CA TYR A 23 3.87 7.59 6.21
C TYR A 23 3.25 8.60 5.24
N ASN A 24 2.13 9.19 5.66
CA ASN A 24 1.49 10.27 4.92
C ASN A 24 2.47 11.44 4.68
N SER A 25 2.59 11.85 3.43
CA SER A 25 3.41 12.96 2.94
C SER A 25 2.77 13.54 1.67
N PRO A 26 3.29 14.62 1.07
CA PRO A 26 2.79 15.12 -0.21
C PRO A 26 2.80 14.07 -1.33
N ASP A 27 3.85 13.23 -1.37
CA ASP A 27 4.06 12.23 -2.42
C ASP A 27 3.39 10.88 -2.11
N ILE A 28 3.16 10.59 -0.83
CA ILE A 28 2.55 9.34 -0.34
C ILE A 28 1.29 9.64 0.47
N GLN A 29 0.13 9.23 -0.03
CA GLN A 29 -1.15 9.44 0.64
C GLN A 29 -1.74 8.08 1.04
N ILE A 30 -1.88 7.86 2.33
CA ILE A 30 -2.45 6.65 2.92
C ILE A 30 -3.84 7.00 3.45
N HIS A 31 -4.85 6.32 2.92
CA HIS A 31 -6.25 6.49 3.28
C HIS A 31 -6.82 5.21 3.87
N GLY A 32 -7.60 5.37 4.94
CA GLY A 32 -8.40 4.33 5.56
C GLY A 32 -9.45 4.99 6.43
N ASP A 33 -10.72 4.64 6.24
CA ASP A 33 -11.85 5.23 6.96
C ASP A 33 -12.43 4.30 8.04
N GLY A 34 -11.69 3.25 8.41
CA GLY A 34 -12.18 2.22 9.32
C GLY A 34 -13.22 1.29 8.69
N GLY A 35 -13.48 1.43 7.38
CA GLY A 35 -14.25 0.51 6.57
C GLY A 35 -13.41 -0.60 5.95
N GLU A 36 -13.91 -1.18 4.87
CA GLU A 36 -13.27 -2.32 4.18
C GLU A 36 -12.18 -1.89 3.19
N LEU A 37 -12.14 -0.61 2.79
CA LEU A 37 -11.24 -0.12 1.76
C LEU A 37 -10.13 0.74 2.36
N HIS A 38 -8.90 0.37 2.06
CA HIS A 38 -7.72 1.15 2.36
C HIS A 38 -6.86 1.30 1.12
N THR A 39 -6.27 2.48 0.96
CA THR A 39 -5.57 2.85 -0.27
C THR A 39 -4.23 3.49 0.07
N LEU A 40 -3.19 3.07 -0.65
CA LEU A 40 -1.93 3.78 -0.77
C LEU A 40 -1.88 4.44 -2.15
N VAL A 41 -1.67 5.75 -2.17
CA VAL A 41 -1.55 6.54 -3.41
C VAL A 41 -0.15 7.14 -3.46
N ILE A 42 0.52 6.95 -4.59
CA ILE A 42 1.78 7.62 -4.95
C ILE A 42 1.38 8.74 -5.92
N ALA A 43 1.54 10.00 -5.52
CA ALA A 43 0.98 11.15 -6.24
C ALA A 43 1.63 11.35 -7.63
N GLU A 44 2.95 11.18 -7.68
CA GLU A 44 3.75 11.15 -8.91
C GLU A 44 4.69 9.95 -8.81
N ALA A 45 4.60 9.03 -9.78
CA ALA A 45 5.41 7.82 -9.79
C ALA A 45 6.61 7.98 -10.72
N PHE A 46 7.79 7.67 -10.19
CA PHE A 46 9.08 7.64 -10.87
C PHE A 46 9.65 6.22 -10.83
N GLU A 47 10.72 5.97 -11.58
CA GLU A 47 11.40 4.67 -11.62
C GLU A 47 11.81 4.20 -10.21
N ASP A 48 12.23 5.14 -9.36
CA ASP A 48 12.64 4.91 -7.96
C ASP A 48 11.49 4.44 -7.04
N ASP A 49 10.22 4.61 -7.45
CA ASP A 49 9.06 4.10 -6.70
C ASP A 49 8.79 2.62 -6.97
N THR A 50 9.55 2.00 -7.88
CA THR A 50 9.53 0.54 -8.09
C THR A 50 9.95 -0.18 -6.83
N GLY A 51 9.19 -1.21 -6.46
CA GLY A 51 9.53 -2.07 -5.34
C GLY A 51 8.37 -2.95 -4.87
N ARG A 52 8.65 -3.73 -3.82
CA ARG A 52 7.65 -4.55 -3.16
C ARG A 52 6.89 -3.76 -2.11
N TYR A 53 5.60 -3.58 -2.36
CA TYR A 53 4.68 -2.96 -1.42
C TYR A 53 3.98 -4.01 -0.57
N THR A 54 4.01 -3.82 0.74
CA THR A 54 3.37 -4.72 1.72
C THR A 54 2.37 -3.95 2.55
N CYS A 55 1.18 -4.53 2.72
CA CYS A 55 0.18 -4.06 3.65
C CYS A 55 0.07 -5.05 4.81
N LEU A 56 0.18 -4.55 6.04
CA LEU A 56 -0.01 -5.30 7.28
C LEU A 56 -1.30 -4.85 7.95
N ALA A 57 -2.25 -5.78 8.10
CA ALA A 57 -3.49 -5.57 8.83
C ALA A 57 -3.38 -6.17 10.22
N THR A 58 -3.60 -5.38 11.27
CA THR A 58 -3.57 -5.86 12.66
C THR A 58 -4.85 -5.53 13.42
N ASN A 59 -5.40 -6.52 14.11
CA ASN A 59 -6.50 -6.38 15.07
C ASN A 59 -6.17 -7.17 16.37
N PRO A 60 -6.99 -7.09 17.43
CA PRO A 60 -6.68 -7.78 18.70
C PRO A 60 -6.55 -9.31 18.59
N SER A 61 -7.11 -9.91 17.54
CA SER A 61 -7.06 -11.36 17.31
C SER A 61 -5.80 -11.80 16.57
N GLY A 62 -5.09 -10.87 15.93
CA GLY A 62 -3.85 -11.17 15.22
C GLY A 62 -3.56 -10.20 14.09
N SER A 63 -2.69 -10.64 13.18
CA SER A 63 -2.28 -9.85 12.03
C SER A 63 -2.23 -10.71 10.76
N ASP A 64 -2.49 -10.08 9.63
CA ASP A 64 -2.31 -10.67 8.30
C ASP A 64 -1.58 -9.70 7.38
N THR A 65 -0.92 -10.23 6.35
CA THR A 65 -0.12 -9.43 5.41
C THR A 65 -0.40 -9.82 3.96
N THR A 66 -0.46 -8.82 3.09
CA THR A 66 -0.47 -9.01 1.64
C THR A 66 0.64 -8.20 0.99
N SER A 67 1.16 -8.64 -0.16
CA SER A 67 2.25 -7.96 -0.86
C SER A 67 2.12 -8.04 -2.37
N ALA A 68 2.61 -7.02 -3.07
CA ALA A 68 2.69 -6.96 -4.52
C ALA A 68 4.00 -6.30 -4.96
N GLU A 69 4.57 -6.80 -6.05
CA GLU A 69 5.68 -6.15 -6.76
C GLU A 69 5.11 -5.11 -7.72
N VAL A 70 5.57 -3.87 -7.61
CA VAL A 70 5.16 -2.75 -8.47
C VAL A 70 6.38 -2.30 -9.27
N PHE A 71 6.23 -2.25 -10.59
CA PHE A 71 7.25 -1.78 -11.52
C PHE A 71 6.76 -0.53 -12.25
N ILE A 72 7.52 0.56 -12.17
CA ILE A 72 7.22 1.83 -12.82
C ILE A 72 8.17 2.00 -14.01
N GLU A 73 7.59 2.11 -15.21
CA GLU A 73 8.36 2.38 -16.43
C GLU A 73 8.62 3.88 -16.59
N GLY A 74 9.89 4.25 -16.75
CA GLY A 74 10.29 5.61 -17.12
C GLY A 74 9.75 5.99 -18.49
N LYS A 75 9.36 7.26 -18.66
CA LYS A 75 9.05 7.79 -19.99
C LYS A 75 10.34 7.96 -20.79
N GLU A 76 10.45 7.26 -21.92
CA GLU A 76 11.50 7.56 -22.89
C GLU A 76 11.37 9.02 -23.34
N THR A 77 12.38 9.84 -23.03
CA THR A 77 12.49 11.17 -23.60
C THR A 77 13.06 11.00 -25.00
N VAL A 78 12.21 11.05 -26.02
CA VAL A 78 12.67 11.16 -27.40
C VAL A 78 13.24 12.57 -27.58
N GLU A 79 14.55 12.71 -27.47
CA GLU A 79 15.25 13.92 -27.93
C GLU A 79 15.20 13.94 -29.47
N GLY A 80 14.58 14.98 -30.02
CA GLY A 80 14.49 15.24 -31.47
C GLY A 80 14.96 16.64 -31.82
#